data_AF-A0A8J7KMM9-F1
#
_entry.id   AF-A0A8J7KMM9-F1
#
_cell.length_a   1.000
_cell.length_b   1.000
_cell.length_c   1.000
_cell.angle_alpha   90.00
_cell.angle_beta   90.00
_cell.angle_gamma   90.00
#
_symmetry.space_group_name_H-M   'P 1'
#
loop_
_entity.id
_entity.type
_entity.pdbx_description
1 polymer ?
#
loop_
_entity_poly.entity_id
_entity_poly.type
_entity_poly.pdbx_seq_one_letter_code
_entity_poly.pdbx_strand_id
1 'polypeptide(L)'
;MTVYLGNVGALVALPDPDPGVGATLARPRQEHATLGGGRTVDYAGPGRRTYTMAWERLTPAEYAVLEAFHTGGWGPGPFLLLPTAAGWNYLTPQQASATDVLATTDGFGGPAVMASSTAYAATGRRSLAWSLPANPTADHVLALTVQHNLPGLPVIPGVPLTWTAQVRAAAPITVTLIAEFGDADDHTLPGTATSTPVTAGPGWQTLTLTATPPTGAALTYPGVNVAPGSVTAPTVLYVDALRVDLGPTAPGWLPGRGVPLVSLVELTCSYPWADELSAAATFLEVGAG
;
A
#
# COMPACT_ATOMS: atom_id res chain seq x y z
N MET A 1 -6.87 17.37 2.16
CA MET A 1 -6.32 16.01 2.03
C MET A 1 -6.33 15.43 3.42
N THR A 2 -7.12 14.41 3.67
CA THR A 2 -7.21 13.84 5.02
C THR A 2 -6.11 12.81 5.22
N VAL A 3 -5.50 12.86 6.39
CA VAL A 3 -4.44 11.93 6.80
C VAL A 3 -4.95 11.17 8.01
N TYR A 4 -4.83 9.85 7.98
CA TYR A 4 -5.19 9.02 9.12
C TYR A 4 -3.92 8.50 9.80
N LEU A 5 -3.91 8.53 11.13
CA LEU A 5 -2.80 8.07 11.95
C LEU A 5 -3.32 7.18 13.09
N GLY A 6 -2.63 6.07 13.36
CA GLY A 6 -2.94 5.22 14.52
C GLY A 6 -2.57 3.76 14.33
N ASN A 7 -3.15 2.90 15.15
CA ASN A 7 -3.01 1.45 15.03
C ASN A 7 -4.09 0.87 14.11
N VAL A 8 -3.94 -0.38 13.69
CA VAL A 8 -4.99 -1.12 12.97
C VAL A 8 -6.29 -1.06 13.80
N GLY A 9 -7.40 -0.68 13.18
CA GLY A 9 -8.71 -0.56 13.84
C GLY A 9 -8.90 0.67 14.72
N ALA A 10 -7.85 1.45 14.97
CA ALA A 10 -7.86 2.65 15.79
C ALA A 10 -7.20 3.84 15.06
N LEU A 11 -7.48 3.96 13.76
CA LEU A 11 -7.03 5.08 12.93
C LEU A 11 -7.85 6.34 13.26
N VAL A 12 -7.16 7.44 13.51
CA VAL A 12 -7.76 8.75 13.77
C VAL A 12 -7.51 9.65 12.56
N ALA A 13 -8.56 10.30 12.07
CA ALA A 13 -8.39 11.37 11.08
C ALA A 13 -7.71 12.55 11.75
N LEU A 14 -6.53 12.92 11.25
CA LEU A 14 -5.89 14.17 11.61
C LEU A 14 -6.59 15.33 10.90
N PRO A 15 -6.53 16.55 11.47
CA PRO A 15 -6.90 17.75 10.74
C PRO A 15 -6.17 17.80 9.39
N ASP A 16 -6.82 18.34 8.37
CA ASP A 16 -6.21 18.48 7.05
C ASP A 16 -4.99 19.42 7.17
N PRO A 17 -3.77 18.96 6.84
CA PRO A 17 -2.58 19.79 6.90
C PRO A 17 -2.58 20.83 5.77
N ASP A 18 -1.81 21.90 5.99
CA ASP A 18 -1.59 22.94 5.00
C ASP A 18 -0.98 22.38 3.70
N PRO A 19 -1.22 23.02 2.55
CA PRO A 19 -0.57 22.64 1.30
C PRO A 19 0.95 22.63 1.43
N GLY A 20 1.60 21.68 0.75
CA GLY A 20 3.07 21.55 0.80
C GLY A 20 3.57 20.44 1.72
N VAL A 21 2.69 19.54 2.18
CA VAL A 21 3.10 18.28 2.82
C VAL A 21 4.11 17.55 1.92
N GLY A 22 5.35 17.48 2.41
CA GLY A 22 6.47 16.85 1.75
C GLY A 22 6.81 15.52 2.39
N ALA A 23 7.18 14.53 1.58
CA ALA A 23 7.85 13.33 2.03
C ALA A 23 9.26 13.31 1.44
N THR A 24 10.28 13.41 2.30
CA THR A 24 11.68 13.35 1.88
C THR A 24 12.21 11.96 2.13
N LEU A 25 12.61 11.26 1.06
CA LEU A 25 13.35 10.00 1.17
C LEU A 25 14.84 10.31 1.20
N ALA A 26 15.44 10.24 2.39
CA ALA A 26 16.88 10.40 2.55
C ALA A 26 17.51 9.03 2.83
N ARG A 27 18.61 8.73 2.12
CA ARG A 27 19.51 7.63 2.46
C ARG A 27 20.79 8.23 3.04
N PRO A 28 21.01 8.14 4.36
CA PRO A 28 22.23 8.66 4.97
C PRO A 28 23.45 8.06 4.28
N ARG A 29 24.38 8.92 3.83
CA ARG A 29 25.62 8.50 3.22
C ARG A 29 26.80 9.28 3.76
N GLN A 30 27.93 8.61 3.89
CA GLN A 30 29.22 9.20 4.19
C GLN A 30 30.11 9.03 2.97
N GLU A 31 30.86 10.06 2.62
CA GLU A 31 31.78 10.01 1.49
C GLU A 31 33.21 10.19 1.99
N HIS A 32 34.08 9.28 1.57
CA HIS A 32 35.50 9.30 1.90
C HIS A 32 36.30 9.58 0.63
N ALA A 33 37.12 10.62 0.67
CA ALA A 33 38.13 10.86 -0.35
C ALA A 33 39.41 10.11 0.04
N THR A 34 39.95 9.28 -0.85
CA THR A 34 41.24 8.63 -0.64
C THR A 34 42.36 9.61 -0.99
N LEU A 35 43.52 9.45 -0.35
CA LEU A 35 44.72 10.28 -0.60
C LEU A 35 45.17 10.28 -2.07
N GLY A 36 44.78 9.26 -2.86
CA GLY A 36 45.05 9.17 -4.30
C GLY A 36 43.97 9.77 -5.21
N GLY A 37 42.97 10.49 -4.66
CA GLY A 37 41.88 11.09 -5.43
C GLY A 37 40.70 10.15 -5.75
N GLY A 38 40.67 8.95 -5.16
CA GLY A 38 39.51 8.06 -5.24
C GLY A 38 38.38 8.52 -4.30
N ARG A 39 37.15 8.06 -4.57
CA ARG A 39 35.97 8.34 -3.74
C ARG A 39 35.27 7.04 -3.36
N THR A 40 35.07 6.83 -2.06
CA THR A 40 34.23 5.76 -1.52
C THR A 40 32.98 6.40 -0.94
N VAL A 41 31.82 5.78 -1.18
CA VAL A 41 30.54 6.24 -0.62
C VAL A 41 29.95 5.10 0.19
N ASP A 42 29.84 5.33 1.50
CA ASP A 42 29.24 4.40 2.45
C ASP A 42 27.80 4.84 2.73
N TYR A 43 26.87 3.89 2.78
CA TYR A 43 25.47 4.17 3.10
C TYR A 43 25.13 3.62 4.48
N ALA A 44 24.71 4.47 5.40
CA ALA A 44 24.29 4.06 6.73
C ALA A 44 22.81 3.65 6.70
N GLY A 45 22.57 2.40 6.30
CA GLY A 45 21.27 1.74 6.37
C GLY A 45 20.33 1.99 5.16
N PRO A 46 19.08 1.47 5.26
CA PRO A 46 18.04 1.75 4.28
C PRO A 46 17.62 3.21 4.37
N GLY A 47 17.24 3.80 3.24
CA GLY A 47 16.65 5.14 3.24
C GLY A 47 15.31 5.12 3.98
N ARG A 48 15.03 6.16 4.76
CA ARG A 48 13.76 6.34 5.49
C ARG A 48 13.05 7.58 4.99
N ARG A 49 11.73 7.53 4.90
CA ARG A 49 10.94 8.73 4.58
C ARG A 49 10.74 9.55 5.85
N THR A 50 10.94 10.85 5.73
CA THR A 50 10.52 11.83 6.73
C THR A 50 9.33 12.58 6.15
N TYR A 51 8.24 12.65 6.90
CA TYR A 51 7.05 13.40 6.55
C TYR A 51 6.96 14.62 7.45
N THR A 52 6.86 15.79 6.84
CA THR A 52 6.63 17.03 7.58
C THR A 52 5.25 17.55 7.21
N MET A 53 4.42 17.76 8.23
CA MET A 53 3.07 18.29 8.11
C MET A 53 2.98 19.53 8.97
N ALA A 54 2.34 20.57 8.43
CA ALA A 54 2.08 21.82 9.13
C ALA A 54 0.58 22.06 9.15
N TRP A 55 0.11 22.72 10.20
CA TRP A 55 -1.26 23.16 10.37
C TRP A 55 -1.27 24.58 10.93
N GLU A 56 -2.05 25.44 10.28
CA GLU A 56 -2.44 26.73 10.83
C GLU A 56 -3.84 26.66 11.44
N ARG A 57 -4.06 27.39 12.54
CA ARG A 57 -5.37 27.59 13.18
C ARG A 57 -6.06 26.33 13.71
N LEU A 58 -5.29 25.44 14.34
CA LEU A 58 -5.85 24.33 15.09
C LEU A 58 -6.62 24.82 16.32
N THR A 59 -7.75 24.18 16.58
CA THR A 59 -8.44 24.28 17.87
C THR A 59 -7.64 23.55 18.96
N PRO A 60 -7.85 23.88 20.26
CA PRO A 60 -7.20 23.15 21.35
C PRO A 60 -7.47 21.64 21.34
N ALA A 61 -8.66 21.21 20.91
CA ALA A 61 -9.02 19.79 20.82
C ALA A 61 -8.25 19.06 19.71
N GLU A 62 -8.07 19.70 18.55
CA GLU A 62 -7.30 19.13 17.44
C GLU A 62 -5.81 19.04 17.76
N TYR A 63 -5.25 20.09 18.37
CA TYR A 63 -3.86 20.05 18.84
C TYR A 63 -3.63 18.98 19.90
N ALA A 64 -4.57 18.79 20.83
CA ALA A 64 -4.48 17.75 21.86
C ALA A 64 -4.38 16.33 21.26
N VAL A 65 -4.95 16.07 20.08
CA VAL A 65 -4.78 14.80 19.37
C VAL A 65 -3.31 14.61 18.94
N LEU A 66 -2.69 15.63 18.33
CA LEU A 66 -1.29 15.60 17.91
C LEU A 66 -0.35 15.45 19.12
N GLU A 67 -0.62 16.20 20.19
CA GLU A 67 0.14 16.12 21.44
C GLU A 67 0.02 14.74 22.09
N ALA A 68 -1.16 14.12 22.07
CA ALA A 68 -1.35 12.77 22.58
C ALA A 68 -0.54 11.72 21.81
N PHE A 69 -0.37 11.86 20.50
CA PHE A 69 0.54 10.99 19.75
C PHE A 69 2.01 11.23 20.12
N HIS A 70 2.42 12.49 20.32
CA HIS A 70 3.80 12.84 20.64
C HIS A 70 4.20 12.41 22.06
N THR A 71 3.30 12.57 23.02
CA THR A 71 3.52 12.26 24.45
C THR A 71 3.24 10.79 24.81
N GLY A 72 2.81 9.97 23.84
CA GLY A 72 2.55 8.54 24.04
C GLY A 72 1.17 8.20 24.60
N GLY A 73 0.22 9.14 24.62
CA GLY A 73 -1.17 8.91 25.00
C GLY A 73 -1.90 7.88 24.11
N TRP A 74 -1.43 7.68 22.87
CA TRP A 74 -1.90 6.63 21.95
C TRP A 74 -1.02 5.36 21.96
N GLY A 75 -0.10 5.25 22.91
CA GLY A 75 0.92 4.22 22.98
C GLY A 75 2.27 4.66 22.40
N PRO A 76 3.29 3.79 22.45
CA PRO A 76 4.66 4.13 22.05
C PRO A 76 4.87 4.20 20.54
N GLY A 77 3.88 3.82 19.73
CA GLY A 77 4.04 3.59 18.30
C GLY A 77 4.88 2.33 17.97
N PRO A 78 5.22 2.11 16.69
CA PRO A 78 4.90 2.99 15.56
C PRO A 78 3.45 2.93 15.12
N PHE A 79 3.01 3.99 14.45
CA PHE A 79 1.65 4.17 13.96
C PHE A 79 1.60 4.04 12.44
N LEU A 80 0.50 3.53 11.91
CA LEU A 80 0.21 3.55 10.49
C LEU A 80 -0.15 4.98 10.07
N LEU A 81 0.43 5.44 8.96
CA LEU A 81 0.08 6.72 8.35
C LEU A 81 -0.59 6.50 6.98
N LEU A 82 -1.87 6.82 6.86
CA LEU A 82 -2.67 6.60 5.65
C LEU A 82 -3.11 7.95 5.04
N PRO A 83 -2.38 8.46 4.04
CA PRO A 83 -2.77 9.67 3.30
C PRO A 83 -3.87 9.39 2.26
N THR A 84 -5.04 10.02 2.34
CA THR A 84 -6.12 9.83 1.34
C THR A 84 -6.00 10.68 0.08
N ALA A 85 -4.90 11.43 -0.10
CA ALA A 85 -4.68 12.15 -1.35
C ALA A 85 -4.52 11.20 -2.53
N ALA A 86 -5.06 11.62 -3.67
CA ALA A 86 -4.85 10.94 -4.94
C ALA A 86 -3.34 10.76 -5.21
N GLY A 87 -2.93 9.53 -5.52
CA GLY A 87 -1.54 9.25 -5.90
C GLY A 87 -0.73 8.39 -4.94
N TRP A 88 -1.34 7.75 -3.94
CA TRP A 88 -0.66 6.83 -3.05
C TRP A 88 -1.00 5.36 -3.32
N ASN A 89 -0.06 4.63 -3.92
CA ASN A 89 -0.20 3.18 -4.06
C ASN A 89 0.25 2.48 -2.76
N TYR A 90 -0.70 1.93 -2.02
CA TYR A 90 -0.47 1.25 -0.73
C TYR A 90 0.23 -0.10 -0.83
N LEU A 91 0.39 -0.64 -2.04
CA LEU A 91 1.20 -1.83 -2.27
C LEU A 91 2.69 -1.51 -2.15
N THR A 92 3.50 -2.52 -1.83
CA THR A 92 4.96 -2.37 -1.88
C THR A 92 5.43 -2.10 -3.31
N PRO A 93 6.62 -1.51 -3.52
CA PRO A 93 7.21 -1.42 -4.86
C PRO A 93 7.20 -2.76 -5.60
N GLN A 94 7.56 -3.84 -4.90
CA GLN A 94 7.64 -5.21 -5.44
C GLN A 94 6.28 -5.77 -5.84
N GLN A 95 5.25 -5.50 -5.04
CA GLN A 95 3.88 -5.90 -5.35
C GLN A 95 3.30 -5.09 -6.50
N ALA A 96 3.46 -3.77 -6.46
CA ALA A 96 2.92 -2.86 -7.46
C ALA A 96 3.48 -3.11 -8.86
N SER A 97 4.75 -3.51 -8.95
CA SER A 97 5.43 -3.85 -10.20
C SER A 97 5.44 -5.35 -10.51
N ALA A 98 4.65 -6.15 -9.77
CA ALA A 98 4.55 -7.60 -9.93
C ALA A 98 5.87 -8.31 -10.21
N THR A 99 6.82 -8.19 -9.28
CA THR A 99 8.16 -8.81 -9.28
C THR A 99 9.32 -8.03 -9.92
N ASP A 100 9.09 -6.91 -10.61
CA ASP A 100 10.17 -6.18 -11.29
C ASP A 100 11.30 -5.69 -10.37
N VAL A 101 10.98 -5.25 -9.15
CA VAL A 101 11.96 -4.62 -8.25
C VAL A 101 13.01 -5.61 -7.73
N LEU A 102 12.59 -6.79 -7.27
CA LEU A 102 13.47 -7.77 -6.62
C LEU A 102 13.70 -9.04 -7.46
N ALA A 103 12.97 -9.21 -8.56
CA ALA A 103 12.96 -10.44 -9.37
C ALA A 103 12.59 -11.73 -8.59
N THR A 104 11.91 -11.60 -7.45
CA THR A 104 11.34 -12.69 -6.64
C THR A 104 9.81 -12.66 -6.65
N THR A 105 9.15 -13.66 -6.07
CA THR A 105 7.69 -13.67 -5.88
C THR A 105 7.28 -13.21 -4.48
N ASP A 106 8.19 -12.57 -3.73
CA ASP A 106 7.90 -12.08 -2.39
C ASP A 106 6.80 -11.02 -2.44
N GLY A 107 5.87 -11.07 -1.48
CA GLY A 107 4.67 -10.24 -1.48
C GLY A 107 3.44 -10.89 -2.14
N PHE A 108 3.57 -12.12 -2.65
CA PHE A 108 2.50 -12.88 -3.29
C PHE A 108 2.36 -14.28 -2.67
N GLY A 109 1.12 -14.75 -2.53
CA GLY A 109 0.77 -16.08 -2.00
C GLY A 109 -0.37 -16.73 -2.79
N GLY A 110 -0.55 -18.04 -2.64
CA GLY A 110 -1.65 -18.77 -3.26
C GLY A 110 -1.33 -20.24 -3.57
N PRO A 111 -2.31 -21.02 -4.04
CA PRO A 111 -2.19 -22.47 -4.21
C PRO A 111 -1.40 -22.90 -5.46
N ALA A 112 -0.94 -21.97 -6.31
CA ALA A 112 -0.32 -22.28 -7.59
C ALA A 112 1.12 -21.73 -7.70
N VAL A 113 1.90 -22.31 -8.62
CA VAL A 113 3.32 -21.97 -8.79
C VAL A 113 3.45 -20.58 -9.41
N MET A 114 4.24 -19.73 -8.74
CA MET A 114 4.54 -18.37 -9.18
C MET A 114 6.01 -18.25 -9.59
N ALA A 115 6.30 -17.38 -10.55
CA ALA A 115 7.65 -17.02 -10.93
C ALA A 115 7.74 -15.55 -11.37
N SER A 116 8.89 -14.91 -11.16
CA SER A 116 9.19 -13.64 -11.81
C SER A 116 9.60 -13.91 -13.27
N SER A 117 8.92 -13.27 -14.22
CA SER A 117 9.11 -13.54 -15.66
C SER A 117 9.42 -12.29 -16.45
N THR A 118 10.35 -12.40 -17.41
CA THR A 118 10.64 -11.37 -18.42
C THR A 118 9.91 -11.61 -19.75
N ALA A 119 9.03 -12.61 -19.82
CA ALA A 119 8.36 -12.97 -21.08
C ALA A 119 7.39 -11.86 -21.52
N TYR A 120 6.68 -11.27 -20.55
CA TYR A 120 5.77 -10.16 -20.75
C TYR A 120 5.88 -9.20 -19.56
N ALA A 121 5.68 -7.91 -19.82
CA ALA A 121 5.52 -6.88 -18.79
C ALA A 121 4.56 -5.81 -19.34
N ALA A 122 3.67 -5.29 -18.48
CA ALA A 122 2.88 -4.10 -18.75
C ALA A 122 3.66 -2.85 -18.31
N THR A 123 4.39 -2.96 -17.20
CA THR A 123 5.26 -1.94 -16.63
C THR A 123 6.64 -2.52 -16.35
N GLY A 124 7.70 -1.73 -16.51
CA GLY A 124 9.06 -2.20 -16.21
C GLY A 124 9.56 -3.30 -17.15
N ARG A 125 10.24 -4.32 -16.60
CA ARG A 125 10.90 -5.39 -17.36
C ARG A 125 10.37 -6.79 -17.03
N ARG A 126 9.64 -6.96 -15.93
CA ARG A 126 9.13 -8.24 -15.44
C ARG A 126 7.67 -8.15 -15.03
N SER A 127 7.02 -9.30 -15.01
CA SER A 127 5.69 -9.49 -14.42
C SER A 127 5.65 -10.78 -13.61
N LEU A 128 4.60 -10.96 -12.81
CA LEU A 128 4.35 -12.18 -12.08
C LEU A 128 3.73 -13.19 -13.04
N ALA A 129 4.42 -14.29 -13.30
CA ALA A 129 3.88 -15.45 -14.00
C ALA A 129 3.26 -16.41 -13.00
N TRP A 130 1.94 -16.61 -13.09
CA TRP A 130 1.18 -17.50 -12.22
C TRP A 130 0.67 -18.70 -13.03
N SER A 131 1.25 -19.87 -12.75
CA SER A 131 0.94 -21.12 -13.47
C SER A 131 -0.32 -21.76 -12.91
N LEU A 132 -1.34 -21.89 -13.74
CA LEU A 132 -2.64 -22.44 -13.37
C LEU A 132 -2.79 -23.86 -13.94
N PRO A 133 -3.25 -24.83 -13.13
CA PRO A 133 -3.53 -26.18 -13.60
C PRO A 133 -4.77 -26.21 -14.51
N ALA A 134 -4.92 -27.26 -15.31
CA ALA A 134 -6.15 -27.49 -16.06
C ALA A 134 -7.30 -27.90 -15.14
N ASN A 135 -8.50 -27.43 -15.44
CA ASN A 135 -9.76 -27.77 -14.77
C ASN A 135 -9.65 -27.75 -13.23
N PRO A 136 -9.24 -26.61 -12.64
CA PRO A 136 -9.21 -26.49 -11.19
C PRO A 136 -10.60 -26.74 -10.59
N THR A 137 -10.65 -27.35 -9.41
CA THR A 137 -11.90 -27.75 -8.74
C THR A 137 -12.45 -26.71 -7.78
N ALA A 138 -11.68 -25.67 -7.48
CA ALA A 138 -12.03 -24.56 -6.61
C ALA A 138 -11.41 -23.26 -7.15
N ASP A 139 -11.89 -22.12 -6.65
CA ASP A 139 -11.34 -20.81 -6.96
C ASP A 139 -9.84 -20.76 -6.66
N HIS A 140 -9.08 -20.23 -7.61
CA HIS A 140 -7.67 -19.95 -7.42
C HIS A 140 -7.54 -18.46 -7.15
N VAL A 141 -7.10 -18.13 -5.94
CA VAL A 141 -6.83 -16.75 -5.51
C VAL A 141 -5.33 -16.55 -5.37
N LEU A 142 -4.81 -15.58 -6.11
CA LEU A 142 -3.50 -15.00 -5.86
C LEU A 142 -3.68 -13.92 -4.78
N ALA A 143 -3.22 -14.19 -3.57
CA ALA A 143 -3.28 -13.27 -2.45
C ALA A 143 -2.05 -12.35 -2.43
N LEU A 144 -2.25 -11.10 -2.02
CA LEU A 144 -1.15 -10.17 -1.73
C LEU A 144 -0.77 -10.27 -0.24
N THR A 145 0.48 -10.63 0.05
CA THR A 145 0.97 -10.67 1.43
C THR A 145 1.49 -9.30 1.85
N VAL A 146 1.01 -8.79 2.97
CA VAL A 146 1.20 -7.38 3.35
C VAL A 146 2.51 -7.15 4.10
N GLN A 147 2.95 -5.89 4.14
CA GLN A 147 4.18 -5.49 4.84
C GLN A 147 4.04 -5.54 6.36
N HIS A 148 5.18 -5.52 7.04
CA HIS A 148 5.30 -5.29 8.48
C HIS A 148 4.57 -6.32 9.35
N ASN A 149 4.40 -7.55 8.86
CA ASN A 149 3.63 -8.62 9.50
C ASN A 149 2.17 -8.22 9.80
N LEU A 150 1.64 -7.23 9.06
CA LEU A 150 0.21 -6.95 9.08
C LEU A 150 -0.53 -8.09 8.36
N PRO A 151 -1.64 -8.58 8.91
CA PRO A 151 -2.41 -9.64 8.26
C PRO A 151 -3.12 -9.17 6.98
N GLY A 152 -3.56 -7.90 6.93
CA GLY A 152 -4.21 -7.26 5.77
C GLY A 152 -3.70 -5.84 5.50
N LEU A 153 -4.10 -5.24 4.36
CA LEU A 153 -3.90 -3.81 4.12
C LEU A 153 -4.86 -3.03 5.01
N PRO A 154 -4.40 -2.04 5.78
CA PRO A 154 -5.29 -1.28 6.65
C PRO A 154 -6.25 -0.43 5.82
N VAL A 155 -7.50 -0.39 6.27
CA VAL A 155 -8.59 0.38 5.66
C VAL A 155 -9.31 1.23 6.68
N ILE A 156 -10.13 2.15 6.20
CA ILE A 156 -10.96 3.02 7.04
C ILE A 156 -12.43 2.73 6.69
N PRO A 157 -13.27 2.31 7.66
CA PRO A 157 -14.69 2.10 7.43
C PRO A 157 -15.35 3.29 6.75
N GLY A 158 -16.13 3.04 5.70
CA GLY A 158 -16.84 4.10 4.96
C GLY A 158 -15.99 4.92 4.00
N VAL A 159 -14.66 4.78 3.98
CA VAL A 159 -13.78 5.41 2.98
C VAL A 159 -13.59 4.42 1.82
N PRO A 160 -14.03 4.74 0.59
CA PRO A 160 -13.83 3.86 -0.55
C PRO A 160 -12.36 3.53 -0.78
N LEU A 161 -12.08 2.33 -1.27
CA LEU A 161 -10.80 1.92 -1.83
C LEU A 161 -10.97 1.54 -3.29
N THR A 162 -9.94 1.77 -4.09
CA THR A 162 -9.88 1.28 -5.46
C THR A 162 -8.65 0.40 -5.64
N TRP A 163 -8.85 -0.77 -6.24
CA TRP A 163 -7.81 -1.71 -6.57
C TRP A 163 -7.80 -1.98 -8.08
N THR A 164 -6.61 -1.93 -8.70
CA THR A 164 -6.41 -2.22 -10.11
C THR A 164 -5.26 -3.20 -10.34
N ALA A 165 -5.34 -3.96 -11.44
CA ALA A 165 -4.25 -4.79 -11.94
C ALA A 165 -4.34 -4.91 -13.47
N GLN A 166 -3.20 -5.14 -14.13
CA GLN A 166 -3.12 -5.57 -15.52
C GLN A 166 -2.94 -7.09 -15.56
N VAL A 167 -3.69 -7.77 -16.43
CA VAL A 167 -3.61 -9.23 -16.60
C VAL A 167 -3.49 -9.61 -18.07
N ARG A 168 -2.76 -10.70 -18.34
CA ARG A 168 -2.54 -11.26 -19.68
C ARG A 168 -2.44 -12.78 -19.59
N ALA A 169 -2.99 -13.49 -20.55
CA ALA A 169 -2.86 -14.95 -20.66
C ALA A 169 -2.70 -15.38 -22.12
N ALA A 170 -2.06 -16.51 -22.38
CA ALA A 170 -1.98 -17.02 -23.76
C ALA A 170 -3.36 -17.47 -24.29
N ALA A 171 -4.16 -18.10 -23.42
CA ALA A 171 -5.51 -18.55 -23.70
C ALA A 171 -6.53 -17.69 -22.92
N PRO A 172 -7.76 -17.51 -23.46
CA PRO A 172 -8.83 -16.81 -22.76
C PRO A 172 -9.14 -17.44 -21.39
N ILE A 173 -8.99 -16.66 -20.32
CA ILE A 173 -9.39 -17.06 -18.96
C ILE A 173 -10.16 -15.93 -18.27
N THR A 174 -11.10 -16.27 -17.40
CA THR A 174 -11.94 -15.29 -16.71
C THR A 174 -11.30 -14.94 -15.37
N VAL A 175 -10.99 -13.66 -15.20
CA VAL A 175 -10.30 -13.12 -14.03
C VAL A 175 -11.15 -12.04 -13.37
N THR A 176 -11.12 -12.01 -12.04
CA THR A 176 -11.75 -10.98 -11.21
C THR A 176 -10.76 -10.50 -10.14
N LEU A 177 -10.94 -9.26 -9.69
CA LEU A 177 -10.35 -8.77 -8.46
C LEU A 177 -11.33 -9.04 -7.33
N ILE A 178 -10.84 -9.58 -6.21
CA ILE A 178 -11.58 -9.71 -4.96
C ILE A 178 -10.96 -8.86 -3.84
N ALA A 179 -11.78 -8.34 -2.95
CA ALA A 179 -11.36 -7.76 -1.69
C ALA A 179 -12.23 -8.34 -0.57
N GLU A 180 -11.60 -9.10 0.31
CA GLU A 180 -12.18 -9.53 1.58
C GLU A 180 -11.87 -8.48 2.65
N PHE A 181 -12.68 -8.44 3.71
CA PHE A 181 -12.50 -7.49 4.81
C PHE A 181 -12.35 -8.23 6.13
N GLY A 182 -11.49 -7.69 7.00
CA GLY A 182 -11.25 -8.19 8.35
C GLY A 182 -11.39 -7.08 9.37
N ASP A 183 -11.71 -7.44 10.61
CA ASP A 183 -11.64 -6.54 11.76
C ASP A 183 -10.18 -6.32 12.22
N ALA A 184 -10.00 -5.64 13.35
CA ALA A 184 -8.67 -5.33 13.88
C ALA A 184 -7.93 -6.57 14.44
N ASP A 185 -8.68 -7.62 14.75
CA ASP A 185 -8.18 -8.87 15.33
C ASP A 185 -8.00 -9.96 14.26
N ASP A 186 -8.05 -9.59 12.97
CA ASP A 186 -7.92 -10.50 11.81
C ASP A 186 -9.09 -11.49 11.65
N HIS A 187 -10.27 -11.19 12.22
CA HIS A 187 -11.47 -11.97 11.92
C HIS A 187 -12.11 -11.51 10.61
N THR A 188 -12.38 -12.45 9.72
CA THR A 188 -13.10 -12.18 8.46
C THR A 188 -14.50 -11.64 8.73
N LEU A 189 -14.82 -10.52 8.10
CA LEU A 189 -16.15 -9.94 8.11
C LEU A 189 -16.99 -10.49 6.94
N PRO A 190 -18.33 -10.56 7.08
CA PRO A 190 -19.19 -10.97 5.99
C PRO A 190 -19.09 -10.03 4.78
N GLY A 191 -19.02 -10.64 3.59
CA GLY A 191 -19.03 -9.92 2.32
C GLY A 191 -17.66 -9.87 1.66
N THR A 192 -17.64 -10.18 0.37
CA THR A 192 -16.48 -10.03 -0.51
C THR A 192 -16.87 -9.06 -1.60
N ALA A 193 -16.06 -8.04 -1.82
CA ALA A 193 -16.24 -7.16 -2.98
C ALA A 193 -15.53 -7.79 -4.18
N THR A 194 -16.20 -7.86 -5.33
CA THR A 194 -15.65 -8.46 -6.55
C THR A 194 -15.79 -7.50 -7.72
N SER A 195 -14.78 -7.46 -8.60
CA SER A 195 -14.86 -6.67 -9.83
C SER A 195 -15.79 -7.33 -10.83
N THR A 196 -16.18 -6.57 -11.86
CA THR A 196 -16.70 -7.18 -13.08
C THR A 196 -15.67 -8.17 -13.65
N PRO A 197 -16.07 -9.38 -14.04
CA PRO A 197 -15.16 -10.33 -14.66
C PRO A 197 -14.59 -9.81 -15.98
N VAL A 198 -13.30 -10.07 -16.21
CA VAL A 198 -12.61 -9.74 -17.47
C VAL A 198 -12.01 -11.02 -18.04
N THR A 199 -12.11 -11.17 -19.36
CA THR A 199 -11.44 -12.26 -20.07
C THR A 199 -10.01 -11.85 -20.41
N ALA A 200 -9.04 -12.33 -19.63
CA ALA A 200 -7.63 -12.16 -19.95
C ALA A 200 -7.29 -12.96 -21.22
N GLY A 201 -6.54 -12.35 -22.13
CA GLY A 201 -6.11 -12.96 -23.39
C GLY A 201 -4.71 -12.49 -23.78
N PRO A 202 -4.31 -12.59 -25.06
CA PRO A 202 -2.93 -12.31 -25.48
C PRO A 202 -2.54 -10.83 -25.40
N GLY A 203 -3.46 -9.92 -25.05
CA GLY A 203 -3.17 -8.52 -24.74
C GLY A 203 -3.37 -8.24 -23.26
N TRP A 204 -2.68 -7.22 -22.74
CA TRP A 204 -2.92 -6.73 -21.38
C TRP A 204 -4.35 -6.18 -21.25
N GLN A 205 -5.06 -6.63 -20.22
CA GLN A 205 -6.40 -6.18 -19.85
C GLN A 205 -6.35 -5.58 -18.46
N THR A 206 -7.05 -4.46 -18.26
CA THR A 206 -7.15 -3.81 -16.96
C THR A 206 -8.34 -4.34 -16.19
N LEU A 207 -8.09 -4.73 -14.95
CA LEU A 207 -9.12 -4.99 -13.95
C LEU A 207 -9.23 -3.79 -13.00
N THR A 208 -10.45 -3.49 -12.54
CA THR A 208 -10.70 -2.44 -11.55
C THR A 208 -11.80 -2.87 -10.60
N LEU A 209 -11.55 -2.73 -9.30
CA LEU A 209 -12.49 -2.94 -8.21
C LEU A 209 -12.56 -1.65 -7.40
N THR A 210 -13.76 -1.15 -7.16
CA THR A 210 -14.01 -0.11 -6.15
C THR A 210 -14.92 -0.68 -5.08
N ALA A 211 -14.51 -0.60 -3.83
CA ALA A 211 -15.23 -1.16 -2.70
C ALA A 211 -15.21 -0.17 -1.53
N THR A 212 -16.25 -0.19 -0.70
CA THR A 212 -16.27 0.58 0.56
C THR A 212 -16.21 -0.40 1.73
N PRO A 213 -15.17 -0.36 2.57
CA PRO A 213 -15.07 -1.21 3.74
C PRO A 213 -16.29 -1.05 4.65
N PRO A 214 -16.91 -2.16 5.11
CA PRO A 214 -18.06 -2.10 5.99
C PRO A 214 -17.70 -1.57 7.38
N THR A 215 -18.71 -1.25 8.20
CA THR A 215 -18.51 -0.91 9.61
C THR A 215 -17.75 -2.02 10.33
N GLY A 216 -16.74 -1.65 11.11
CA GLY A 216 -15.88 -2.58 11.84
C GLY A 216 -14.67 -3.11 11.04
N ALA A 217 -14.60 -2.87 9.72
CA ALA A 217 -13.45 -3.27 8.93
C ALA A 217 -12.20 -2.44 9.29
N ALA A 218 -11.10 -3.13 9.62
CA ALA A 218 -9.80 -2.52 9.82
C ALA A 218 -8.79 -2.95 8.76
N LEU A 219 -9.05 -4.06 8.07
CA LEU A 219 -8.16 -4.71 7.12
C LEU A 219 -8.90 -5.06 5.82
N THR A 220 -8.15 -5.13 4.72
CA THR A 220 -8.59 -5.74 3.47
C THR A 220 -7.54 -6.67 2.90
N TYR A 221 -8.00 -7.75 2.26
CA TYR A 221 -7.18 -8.77 1.61
C TYR A 221 -7.46 -8.73 0.11
N PRO A 222 -6.72 -7.92 -0.67
CA PRO A 222 -6.86 -7.89 -2.11
C PRO A 222 -6.27 -9.17 -2.72
N GLY A 223 -6.99 -9.77 -3.67
CA GLY A 223 -6.56 -10.99 -4.34
C GLY A 223 -7.10 -11.16 -5.75
N VAL A 224 -6.28 -11.69 -6.67
CA VAL A 224 -6.69 -11.92 -8.06
C VAL A 224 -7.31 -13.32 -8.14
N ASN A 225 -8.60 -13.40 -8.45
CA ASN A 225 -9.32 -14.67 -8.54
C ASN A 225 -9.50 -15.10 -10.01
N VAL A 226 -9.27 -16.38 -10.27
CA VAL A 226 -9.53 -17.00 -11.58
C VAL A 226 -10.68 -17.98 -11.46
N ALA A 227 -11.70 -17.78 -12.30
CA ALA A 227 -12.88 -18.64 -12.30
C ALA A 227 -12.51 -20.06 -12.75
N PRO A 228 -12.84 -21.12 -11.98
CA PRO A 228 -12.28 -22.44 -12.22
C PRO A 228 -12.63 -23.04 -13.58
N GLY A 229 -13.89 -22.87 -14.00
CA GLY A 229 -14.39 -23.35 -15.29
C GLY A 229 -13.80 -22.65 -16.52
N SER A 230 -13.02 -21.58 -16.34
CA SER A 230 -12.39 -20.85 -17.44
C SER A 230 -11.02 -21.41 -17.84
N VAL A 231 -10.38 -22.23 -17.00
CA VAL A 231 -9.04 -22.79 -17.26
C VAL A 231 -9.16 -24.23 -17.75
N THR A 232 -9.38 -24.42 -19.05
CA THR A 232 -9.60 -25.76 -19.65
C THR A 232 -8.32 -26.55 -19.92
N ALA A 233 -7.17 -25.87 -19.95
CA ALA A 233 -5.84 -26.43 -20.15
C ALA A 233 -4.81 -25.69 -19.27
N PRO A 234 -3.65 -26.29 -18.97
CA PRO A 234 -2.63 -25.61 -18.18
C PRO A 234 -2.21 -24.31 -18.88
N THR A 235 -2.15 -23.21 -18.13
CA THR A 235 -1.85 -21.89 -18.69
C THR A 235 -1.07 -21.05 -17.69
N VAL A 236 -0.52 -19.95 -18.16
CA VAL A 236 0.15 -18.95 -17.31
C VAL A 236 -0.62 -17.65 -17.42
N LEU A 237 -1.09 -17.16 -16.28
CA LEU A 237 -1.60 -15.81 -16.13
C LEU A 237 -0.46 -14.90 -15.71
N TYR A 238 -0.20 -13.86 -16.50
CA TYR A 238 0.72 -12.79 -16.15
C TYR A 238 -0.06 -11.68 -15.46
N VAL A 239 0.40 -11.24 -14.30
CA VAL A 239 -0.17 -10.13 -13.54
C VAL A 239 0.88 -9.03 -13.42
N ASP A 240 0.49 -7.78 -13.62
CA ASP A 240 1.37 -6.62 -13.54
C ASP A 240 0.61 -5.35 -13.15
N ALA A 241 1.33 -4.26 -12.92
CA ALA A 241 0.82 -2.92 -12.68
C ALA A 241 -0.27 -2.85 -11.60
N LEU A 242 -0.03 -3.53 -10.46
CA LEU A 242 -0.98 -3.56 -9.36
C LEU A 242 -0.98 -2.23 -8.60
N ARG A 243 -2.16 -1.84 -8.13
CA ARG A 243 -2.31 -0.61 -7.35
C ARG A 243 -3.52 -0.61 -6.45
N VAL A 244 -3.33 -0.26 -5.18
CA VAL A 244 -4.42 -0.02 -4.21
C VAL A 244 -4.35 1.42 -3.74
N ASP A 245 -5.45 2.16 -3.83
CA ASP A 245 -5.63 3.52 -3.30
C ASP A 245 -6.80 3.59 -2.32
N LEU A 246 -6.72 4.53 -1.38
CA LEU A 246 -7.89 5.01 -0.65
C LEU A 246 -8.53 6.13 -1.47
N GLY A 247 -9.69 5.85 -2.03
CA GLY A 247 -10.46 6.75 -2.87
C GLY A 247 -11.34 5.98 -3.86
N PRO A 248 -12.35 6.65 -4.44
CA PRO A 248 -13.29 6.03 -5.38
C PRO A 248 -12.71 5.87 -6.80
N THR A 249 -11.51 6.39 -7.06
CA THR A 249 -10.87 6.38 -8.38
C THR A 249 -9.40 6.00 -8.26
N ALA A 250 -8.92 5.11 -9.13
CA ALA A 250 -7.50 4.87 -9.32
C ALA A 250 -6.97 5.76 -10.45
N PRO A 251 -6.06 6.70 -10.18
CA PRO A 251 -5.26 7.30 -11.25
C PRO A 251 -4.42 6.23 -11.97
N GLY A 252 -3.86 6.56 -13.15
CA GLY A 252 -2.97 5.67 -13.89
C GLY A 252 -1.83 5.11 -13.01
N TRP A 253 -1.24 3.98 -13.39
CA TRP A 253 -0.31 3.23 -12.53
C TRP A 253 0.78 4.11 -11.88
N LEU A 254 1.04 3.85 -10.60
CA LEU A 254 2.13 4.45 -9.83
C LEU A 254 2.95 3.36 -9.13
N PRO A 255 4.26 3.56 -8.96
CA PRO A 255 5.07 2.69 -8.12
C PRO A 255 4.49 2.57 -6.72
N GLY A 256 4.57 1.36 -6.17
CA GLY A 256 4.15 1.07 -4.81
C GLY A 256 4.95 1.88 -3.78
N ARG A 257 4.27 2.38 -2.76
CA ARG A 257 4.86 3.13 -1.65
C ARG A 257 4.69 2.42 -0.31
N GLY A 258 3.93 1.34 -0.27
CA GLY A 258 3.61 0.62 0.94
C GLY A 258 2.71 1.42 1.89
N VAL A 259 2.45 0.82 3.04
CA VAL A 259 1.81 1.49 4.18
C VAL A 259 2.92 1.94 5.12
N PRO A 260 3.20 3.24 5.26
CA PRO A 260 4.26 3.69 6.13
C PRO A 260 3.89 3.51 7.60
N LEU A 261 4.79 2.87 8.36
CA LEU A 261 4.81 2.91 9.81
C LEU A 261 5.69 4.07 10.25
N VAL A 262 5.16 4.96 11.08
CA VAL A 262 5.82 6.20 11.48
C VAL A 262 5.81 6.41 12.99
N SER A 263 6.81 7.14 13.47
CA SER A 263 6.85 7.71 14.82
C SER A 263 6.87 9.23 14.73
N LEU A 264 6.09 9.90 15.57
CA LEU A 264 6.10 11.36 15.70
C LEU A 264 7.31 11.77 16.54
N VAL A 265 8.37 12.25 15.88
CA VAL A 265 9.66 12.54 16.53
C VAL A 265 9.78 13.99 16.98
N GLU A 266 9.00 14.88 16.38
CA GLU A 266 9.01 16.31 16.69
C GLU A 266 7.61 16.88 16.50
N LEU A 267 7.16 17.64 17.49
CA LEU A 267 5.95 18.44 17.42
C LEU A 267 6.30 19.85 17.92
N THR A 268 6.11 20.83 17.06
CA THR A 268 6.27 22.24 17.41
C THR A 268 4.91 22.90 17.48
N CYS A 269 4.78 23.88 18.37
CA CYS A 269 3.57 24.67 18.55
C CYS A 269 3.93 26.14 18.67
N SER A 270 3.14 27.00 18.03
CA SER A 270 3.23 28.44 18.13
C SER A 270 1.83 29.03 18.35
N TYR A 271 1.79 30.18 19.02
CA TYR A 271 0.57 30.88 19.41
C TYR A 271 0.53 32.23 18.68
N PRO A 272 0.25 32.25 17.37
CA PRO A 272 0.20 33.49 16.60
C PRO A 272 -0.96 34.41 17.03
N TRP A 273 -2.04 33.82 17.58
CA TRP A 273 -3.19 34.54 18.14
C TRP A 273 -3.63 33.88 19.46
N ALA A 274 -4.40 34.60 20.28
CA ALA A 274 -4.75 34.16 21.64
C ALA A 274 -5.51 32.81 21.71
N ASP A 275 -6.27 32.49 20.66
CA ASP A 275 -7.18 31.33 20.63
C ASP A 275 -6.88 30.35 19.48
N GLU A 276 -5.80 30.57 18.71
CA GLU A 276 -5.44 29.74 17.56
C GLU A 276 -4.02 29.18 17.73
N LEU A 277 -3.89 27.87 17.47
CA LEU A 277 -2.61 27.16 17.54
C LEU A 277 -2.12 26.87 16.12
N SER A 278 -0.84 27.15 15.86
CA SER A 278 -0.17 26.64 14.65
C SER A 278 0.85 25.60 15.06
N ALA A 279 0.86 24.46 14.40
CA ALA A 279 1.72 23.34 14.73
C ALA A 279 2.43 22.77 13.50
N ALA A 280 3.63 22.23 13.70
CA ALA A 280 4.29 21.41 12.70
C ALA A 280 4.80 20.11 13.33
N ALA A 281 4.52 19.00 12.66
CA ALA A 281 4.89 17.66 13.07
C ALA A 281 5.86 17.04 12.07
N THR A 282 6.91 16.41 12.60
CA THR A 282 7.83 15.57 11.84
C THR A 282 7.61 14.11 12.19
N PHE A 283 7.18 13.32 11.21
CA PHE A 283 7.05 11.87 11.33
C PHE A 283 8.21 11.19 10.63
N LEU A 284 8.87 10.29 11.34
CA LEU A 284 9.93 9.46 10.79
C LEU A 284 9.37 8.07 10.50
N GLU A 285 9.51 7.62 9.26
CA GLU A 285 9.22 6.23 8.91
C GLU A 285 10.17 5.29 9.65
N VAL A 286 9.60 4.32 10.35
CA VAL A 286 10.34 3.24 10.98
C VAL A 286 10.20 2.00 10.12
N GLY A 287 11.33 1.43 9.72
CA GLY A 287 11.35 0.16 9.02
C GLY A 287 11.18 -0.99 10.01
N ALA A 288 10.41 -2.00 9.60
CA ALA A 288 10.60 -3.35 10.12
C ALA A 288 12.03 -3.77 9.75
N GLY A 289 12.87 -3.97 10.75
CA GLY A 289 14.14 -4.68 10.57
C GLY A 289 13.91 -6.13 10.19
#